data_AF-A0A945GJW1-F1
#
_entry.id   AF-A0A945GJW1-F1
#
_cell.length_a   1.000
_cell.length_b   1.000
_cell.length_c   1.000
_cell.angle_alpha   90.00
_cell.angle_beta   90.00
_cell.angle_gamma   90.00
#
_symmetry.space_group_name_H-M   'P 1'
#
loop_
_entity.id
_entity.type
_entity.pdbx_description
1 polymer ?
#
loop_
_entity_poly.entity_id
_entity_poly.type
_entity_poly.pdbx_seq_one_letter_code
_entity_poly.pdbx_strand_id
1 'polypeptide(L)'
;KYPGAFAASTVASVHPFILVNFQGKARDVSTLAHELGHGVHQYLAGKNQTHFNASTPLTLAETASVFGEMLTFKSLLEHANSKKERKALLANKVEDMLNTVIRQIAFFQFEKEIHTLRKNSELSIDQICTIWMDVQKASLGPSIRYEEEYKYFWSYIPHFIHSPFYVYAYAFGDCLVNSLFNTYEQGLTNFDDRYINLLKSGGSKKYDELFSPFNLNLSKKSFWKKGLNVIESFIDELETL
;
A
#
# COMPACT_ATOMS: atom_id res chain seq x y z
N LYS A 1 21.59 16.02 4.92
CA LYS A 1 20.96 14.68 4.95
C LYS A 1 20.11 14.52 3.69
N TYR A 2 20.08 13.33 3.11
CA TYR A 2 19.14 13.03 2.01
C TYR A 2 17.70 13.18 2.54
N PRO A 3 16.75 13.77 1.77
CA PRO A 3 15.36 13.87 2.19
C PRO A 3 14.68 12.48 2.21
N GLY A 4 13.60 12.35 2.97
CA GLY A 4 12.79 11.12 3.02
C GLY A 4 13.31 10.04 3.97
N ALA A 5 12.95 8.79 3.67
CA ALA A 5 13.40 7.58 4.35
C ALA A 5 13.59 6.46 3.31
N PHE A 6 14.46 5.48 3.61
CA PHE A 6 14.62 4.29 2.78
C PHE A 6 15.33 3.16 3.54
N ALA A 7 15.11 1.93 3.08
CA ALA A 7 15.87 0.74 3.40
C ALA A 7 16.65 0.25 2.17
N ALA A 8 17.97 0.15 2.31
CA ALA A 8 18.86 -0.28 1.24
C ALA A 8 19.66 -1.52 1.61
N SER A 9 19.79 -2.44 0.65
CA SER A 9 20.71 -3.57 0.70
C SER A 9 21.55 -3.58 -0.57
N THR A 10 22.83 -3.96 -0.47
CA THR A 10 23.77 -3.96 -1.60
C THR A 10 24.22 -5.36 -1.96
N VAL A 11 24.66 -6.15 -0.98
CA VAL A 11 25.05 -7.55 -1.13
C VAL A 11 24.45 -8.39 -0.01
N ALA A 12 24.10 -9.64 -0.33
CA ALA A 12 23.42 -10.56 0.58
C ALA A 12 24.19 -10.85 1.89
N SER A 13 25.51 -10.71 1.89
CA SER A 13 26.37 -10.94 3.05
C SER A 13 26.34 -9.80 4.07
N VAL A 14 25.87 -8.61 3.69
CA VAL A 14 25.84 -7.41 4.53
C VAL A 14 24.41 -7.13 4.96
N HIS A 15 24.22 -6.71 6.21
CA HIS A 15 22.89 -6.33 6.71
C HIS A 15 22.38 -5.07 5.98
N PRO A 16 21.06 -4.89 5.86
CA PRO A 16 20.51 -3.69 5.26
C PRO A 16 20.76 -2.45 6.14
N PHE A 17 20.70 -1.29 5.50
CA PHE A 17 20.81 0.02 6.14
C PHE A 17 19.48 0.77 6.02
N ILE A 18 19.07 1.40 7.11
CA ILE A 18 17.85 2.19 7.17
C ILE A 18 18.23 3.64 7.44
N LEU A 19 17.75 4.54 6.58
CA LEU A 19 17.80 5.97 6.79
C LEU A 19 16.40 6.48 7.08
N VAL A 20 16.22 7.17 8.20
CA VAL A 20 14.97 7.85 8.56
C VAL A 20 15.29 9.26 9.06
N ASN A 21 14.53 10.24 8.59
CA ASN A 21 14.53 11.59 9.14
C ASN A 21 13.45 11.71 10.24
N PHE A 22 13.85 11.44 11.49
CA PHE A 22 12.92 11.37 12.62
C PHE A 22 12.82 12.71 13.36
N GLN A 23 11.60 13.25 13.47
CA GLN A 23 11.28 14.52 14.15
C GLN A 23 10.41 14.34 15.40
N GLY A 24 10.09 13.10 15.79
CA GLY A 24 9.27 12.79 16.96
C GLY A 24 7.75 12.88 16.72
N LYS A 25 7.31 12.86 15.46
CA LYS A 25 5.88 12.84 15.10
C LYS A 25 5.38 11.40 14.95
N ALA A 26 4.08 11.17 15.14
CA ALA A 26 3.46 9.86 14.94
C ALA A 26 3.75 9.27 13.54
N ARG A 27 3.78 10.13 12.52
CA ARG A 27 4.15 9.74 11.16
C ARG A 27 5.57 9.15 11.07
N ASP A 28 6.51 9.69 11.84
CA ASP A 28 7.90 9.24 11.82
C ASP A 28 8.04 7.82 12.39
N VAL A 29 7.17 7.46 13.35
CA VAL A 29 7.08 6.09 13.90
C VAL A 29 6.58 5.13 12.83
N SER A 30 5.53 5.51 12.08
CA SER A 30 5.03 4.70 10.95
C SER A 30 6.09 4.54 9.86
N THR A 31 6.77 5.63 9.49
CA THR A 31 7.87 5.59 8.51
C THR A 31 9.02 4.70 8.99
N LEU A 32 9.39 4.76 10.27
CA LEU A 32 10.40 3.86 10.81
C LEU A 32 9.96 2.39 10.76
N ALA A 33 8.70 2.09 11.10
CA ALA A 33 8.14 0.74 10.99
C ALA A 33 8.16 0.23 9.54
N HIS A 34 7.82 1.10 8.58
CA HIS A 34 7.88 0.82 7.15
C HIS A 34 9.29 0.36 6.72
N GLU A 35 10.30 1.19 6.98
CA GLU A 35 11.66 0.90 6.57
C GLU A 35 12.26 -0.29 7.33
N LEU A 36 11.88 -0.50 8.60
CA LEU A 36 12.25 -1.70 9.35
C LEU A 36 11.65 -2.95 8.73
N GLY A 37 10.40 -2.91 8.26
CA GLY A 37 9.78 -4.03 7.54
C GLY A 37 10.56 -4.39 6.28
N HIS A 38 10.95 -3.41 5.48
CA HIS A 38 11.85 -3.64 4.34
C HIS A 38 13.20 -4.22 4.79
N GLY A 39 13.82 -3.67 5.84
CA GLY A 39 15.08 -4.19 6.38
C GLY A 39 14.98 -5.65 6.83
N VAL A 40 13.90 -6.03 7.52
CA VAL A 40 13.66 -7.43 7.91
C VAL A 40 13.52 -8.32 6.69
N HIS A 41 12.75 -7.90 5.67
CA HIS A 41 12.58 -8.65 4.44
C HIS A 41 13.90 -8.84 3.69
N GLN A 42 14.65 -7.75 3.48
CA GLN A 42 15.95 -7.76 2.82
C GLN A 42 16.95 -8.65 3.56
N TYR A 43 16.99 -8.57 4.89
CA TYR A 43 17.86 -9.41 5.72
C TYR A 43 17.51 -10.89 5.59
N LEU A 44 16.23 -11.25 5.73
CA LEU A 44 15.79 -12.64 5.63
C LEU A 44 16.02 -13.22 4.23
N ALA A 45 15.68 -12.48 3.18
CA ALA A 45 15.91 -12.91 1.80
C ALA A 45 17.41 -13.05 1.51
N GLY A 46 18.23 -12.07 1.88
CA GLY A 46 19.69 -12.10 1.67
C GLY A 46 20.37 -13.28 2.37
N LYS A 47 19.89 -13.70 3.55
CA LYS A 47 20.44 -14.86 4.26
C LYS A 47 20.02 -16.21 3.70
N ASN A 48 18.90 -16.29 2.99
CA ASN A 48 18.28 -17.56 2.59
C ASN A 48 18.20 -17.78 1.07
N GLN A 49 18.56 -16.78 0.27
CA GLN A 49 18.52 -16.83 -1.19
C GLN A 49 19.89 -16.55 -1.82
N THR A 50 20.02 -16.94 -3.08
CA THR A 50 21.17 -16.55 -3.91
C THR A 50 21.09 -15.06 -4.26
N HIS A 51 22.21 -14.49 -4.74
CA HIS A 51 22.27 -13.09 -5.16
C HIS A 51 21.15 -12.71 -6.14
N PHE A 52 20.81 -13.60 -7.08
CA PHE A 52 19.78 -13.35 -8.09
C PHE A 52 18.35 -13.47 -7.55
N ASN A 53 18.15 -14.19 -6.45
CA ASN A 53 16.83 -14.46 -5.87
C ASN A 53 16.53 -13.62 -4.61
N ALA A 54 17.53 -12.92 -4.06
CA ALA A 54 17.35 -12.12 -2.85
C ALA A 54 16.54 -10.84 -3.07
N SER A 55 16.59 -10.26 -4.29
CA SER A 55 15.77 -9.10 -4.62
C SER A 55 14.31 -9.49 -4.79
N THR A 56 13.42 -8.70 -4.21
CA THR A 56 11.97 -8.91 -4.33
C THR A 56 11.41 -8.14 -5.52
N PRO A 57 10.38 -8.67 -6.20
CA PRO A 57 9.61 -7.89 -7.16
C PRO A 57 8.82 -6.80 -6.43
N LEU A 58 8.52 -5.69 -7.11
CA LEU A 58 7.78 -4.54 -6.55
C LEU A 58 6.47 -4.95 -5.86
N THR A 59 5.77 -5.94 -6.39
CA THR A 59 4.50 -6.46 -5.83
C THR A 59 4.65 -7.14 -4.47
N LEU A 60 5.86 -7.58 -4.10
CA LEU A 60 6.16 -8.23 -2.81
C LEU A 60 7.02 -7.36 -1.90
N ALA A 61 7.70 -6.35 -2.44
CA ALA A 61 8.59 -5.46 -1.67
C ALA A 61 7.86 -4.80 -0.50
N GLU A 62 6.62 -4.37 -0.73
CA GLU A 62 5.77 -3.71 0.27
C GLU A 62 5.14 -4.66 1.30
N THR A 63 5.29 -5.99 1.13
CA THR A 63 4.60 -6.93 2.00
C THR A 63 5.03 -6.77 3.46
N ALA A 64 6.32 -6.62 3.71
CA ALA A 64 6.85 -6.53 5.06
C ALA A 64 6.73 -5.15 5.70
N SER A 65 6.95 -4.09 4.90
CA SER A 65 6.86 -2.70 5.33
C SER A 65 5.44 -2.36 5.79
N VAL A 66 4.45 -2.59 4.93
CA VAL A 66 3.04 -2.30 5.24
C VAL A 66 2.51 -3.20 6.36
N PHE A 67 2.92 -4.47 6.44
CA PHE A 67 2.51 -5.34 7.55
C PHE A 67 3.10 -4.85 8.89
N GLY A 68 4.37 -4.41 8.89
CA GLY A 68 5.02 -3.82 10.06
C GLY A 68 4.36 -2.52 10.51
N GLU A 69 3.93 -1.67 9.57
CA GLU A 69 3.11 -0.49 9.88
C GLU A 69 1.78 -0.88 10.53
N MET A 70 1.09 -1.90 10.02
CA MET A 70 -0.21 -2.35 10.55
C MET A 70 -0.08 -2.86 11.99
N LEU A 71 0.95 -3.66 12.28
CA LEU A 71 1.26 -4.11 13.65
C LEU A 71 1.53 -2.92 14.59
N THR A 72 2.34 -1.96 14.11
CA THR A 72 2.69 -0.76 14.89
C THR A 72 1.46 0.11 15.15
N PHE A 73 0.63 0.32 14.13
CA PHE A 73 -0.63 1.06 14.23
C PHE A 73 -1.57 0.42 15.26
N LYS A 74 -1.77 -0.90 15.20
CA LYS A 74 -2.60 -1.63 16.18
C LYS A 74 -2.08 -1.45 17.60
N SER A 75 -0.77 -1.61 17.80
CA SER A 75 -0.15 -1.40 19.10
C SER A 75 -0.36 0.03 19.62
N LEU A 76 -0.15 1.05 18.79
CA LEU A 76 -0.42 2.45 19.15
C LEU A 76 -1.89 2.70 19.48
N LEU A 77 -2.80 2.08 18.71
CA LEU A 77 -4.24 2.22 18.90
C LEU A 77 -4.70 1.60 20.23
N GLU A 78 -4.19 0.42 20.58
CA GLU A 78 -4.45 -0.28 21.85
C GLU A 78 -3.93 0.50 23.07
N HIS A 79 -2.80 1.20 22.92
CA HIS A 79 -2.17 1.98 23.99
C HIS A 79 -2.56 3.46 23.98
N ALA A 80 -3.54 3.87 23.15
CA ALA A 80 -4.02 5.24 23.12
C ALA A 80 -4.64 5.62 24.48
N ASN A 81 -4.19 6.72 25.06
CA ASN A 81 -4.54 7.12 26.43
C ASN A 81 -5.86 7.91 26.51
N SER A 82 -6.44 8.27 25.35
CA SER A 82 -7.68 9.02 25.29
C SER A 82 -8.49 8.71 24.04
N LYS A 83 -9.81 8.93 24.13
CA LYS A 83 -10.72 8.83 22.99
C LYS A 83 -10.31 9.74 21.83
N LYS A 84 -9.79 10.93 22.15
CA LYS A 84 -9.31 11.90 21.16
C LYS A 84 -8.08 11.37 20.40
N GLU A 85 -7.13 10.79 21.13
CA GLU A 85 -5.93 10.19 20.54
C GLU A 85 -6.29 9.00 19.65
N ARG A 86 -7.15 8.09 20.13
CA ARG A 86 -7.65 6.95 19.36
C ARG A 86 -8.34 7.40 18.07
N LYS A 87 -9.21 8.41 18.16
CA LYS A 87 -9.91 9.00 17.01
C LYS A 87 -8.94 9.60 16.00
N ALA A 88 -7.90 10.31 16.45
CA ALA A 88 -6.89 10.88 15.56
C ALA A 88 -6.06 9.79 14.85
N LEU A 89 -5.67 8.72 15.55
CA LEU A 89 -4.96 7.60 14.94
C LEU A 89 -5.80 6.92 13.85
N LEU A 90 -7.06 6.58 14.15
CA LEU A 90 -7.98 5.97 13.19
C LEU A 90 -8.25 6.88 11.98
N ALA A 91 -8.54 8.16 12.22
CA ALA A 91 -8.81 9.11 11.14
C ALA A 91 -7.62 9.23 10.17
N ASN A 92 -6.40 9.36 10.69
CA ASN A 92 -5.20 9.40 9.86
C ASN A 92 -5.02 8.08 9.09
N LYS A 93 -5.20 6.92 9.73
CA LYS A 93 -5.04 5.62 9.07
C LYS A 93 -6.06 5.41 7.96
N VAL A 94 -7.32 5.78 8.19
CA VAL A 94 -8.39 5.74 7.17
C VAL A 94 -8.03 6.66 6.00
N GLU A 95 -7.60 7.90 6.26
CA GLU A 95 -7.18 8.82 5.20
C GLU A 95 -6.02 8.28 4.36
N ASP A 96 -5.01 7.69 4.99
CA ASP A 96 -3.87 7.07 4.31
C ASP A 96 -4.30 5.87 3.44
N MET A 97 -5.20 5.02 3.95
CA MET A 97 -5.72 3.86 3.19
C MET A 97 -6.60 4.30 2.02
N LEU A 98 -7.43 5.34 2.18
CA LEU A 98 -8.21 5.91 1.07
C LEU A 98 -7.30 6.50 -0.02
N ASN A 99 -6.21 7.17 0.37
CA ASN A 99 -5.22 7.70 -0.56
C ASN A 99 -4.39 6.61 -1.27
N THR A 100 -4.21 5.44 -0.66
CA THR A 100 -3.40 4.35 -1.19
C THR A 100 -4.21 3.37 -2.05
N VAL A 101 -5.49 3.16 -1.72
CA VAL A 101 -6.36 2.23 -2.45
C VAL A 101 -7.30 2.98 -3.38
N ILE A 102 -8.23 3.77 -2.82
CA ILE A 102 -9.33 4.38 -3.59
C ILE A 102 -8.79 5.37 -4.63
N ARG A 103 -7.92 6.29 -4.21
CA ARG A 103 -7.30 7.28 -5.10
C ARG A 103 -6.46 6.63 -6.20
N GLN A 104 -5.68 5.60 -5.88
CA GLN A 104 -4.80 4.95 -6.86
C GLN A 104 -5.61 4.12 -7.89
N ILE A 105 -6.72 3.51 -7.47
CA ILE A 105 -7.66 2.86 -8.41
C ILE A 105 -8.34 3.90 -9.31
N ALA A 106 -8.74 5.07 -8.77
CA ALA A 106 -9.25 6.16 -9.59
C ALA A 106 -8.20 6.60 -10.64
N PHE A 107 -6.95 6.74 -10.24
CA PHE A 107 -5.85 7.09 -11.15
C PHE A 107 -5.66 6.06 -12.25
N PHE A 108 -5.73 4.77 -11.91
CA PHE A 108 -5.70 3.69 -12.89
C PHE A 108 -6.88 3.75 -13.87
N GLN A 109 -8.11 4.03 -13.40
CA GLN A 109 -9.27 4.14 -14.29
C GLN A 109 -9.15 5.32 -15.25
N PHE A 110 -8.68 6.46 -14.75
CA PHE A 110 -8.39 7.64 -15.56
C PHE A 110 -7.39 7.33 -16.68
N GLU A 111 -6.27 6.71 -16.32
CA GLU A 111 -5.22 6.34 -17.26
C GLU A 111 -5.73 5.33 -18.31
N LYS A 112 -6.46 4.32 -17.85
CA LYS A 112 -7.08 3.32 -18.73
C LYS A 112 -8.04 3.96 -19.73
N GLU A 113 -8.86 4.91 -19.30
CA GLU A 113 -9.82 5.59 -20.17
C GLU A 113 -9.10 6.45 -21.22
N ILE A 114 -8.12 7.24 -20.81
CA ILE A 114 -7.29 8.03 -21.74
C ILE A 114 -6.63 7.14 -22.78
N HIS A 115 -5.93 6.08 -22.35
CA HIS A 115 -5.23 5.18 -23.26
C HIS A 115 -6.20 4.40 -24.17
N THR A 116 -7.44 4.19 -23.74
CA THR A 116 -8.47 3.54 -24.56
C THR A 116 -8.95 4.49 -25.65
N LEU A 117 -9.27 5.73 -25.31
CA LEU A 117 -9.75 6.73 -26.27
C LEU A 117 -8.65 7.18 -27.24
N ARG A 118 -7.39 7.31 -26.77
CA ARG A 118 -6.26 7.71 -27.62
C ARG A 118 -5.96 6.74 -28.77
N LYS A 119 -6.46 5.50 -28.71
CA LYS A 119 -6.36 4.54 -29.83
C LYS A 119 -7.15 5.00 -31.06
N ASN A 120 -8.18 5.82 -30.87
CA ASN A 120 -9.11 6.22 -31.91
C ASN A 120 -8.91 7.67 -32.38
N SER A 121 -8.46 8.57 -31.50
CA SER A 121 -8.27 9.99 -31.83
C SER A 121 -7.27 10.69 -30.93
N GLU A 122 -6.90 11.91 -31.31
CA GLU A 122 -6.34 12.90 -30.36
C GLU A 122 -7.38 13.31 -29.32
N LEU A 123 -6.90 13.64 -28.12
CA LEU A 123 -7.71 14.15 -27.02
C LEU A 123 -7.32 15.59 -26.74
N SER A 124 -8.30 16.48 -26.72
CA SER A 124 -8.12 17.85 -26.26
C SER A 124 -7.94 17.91 -24.74
N ILE A 125 -7.41 19.04 -24.24
CA ILE A 125 -7.27 19.29 -22.80
C ILE A 125 -8.64 19.18 -22.11
N ASP A 126 -9.70 19.72 -22.72
CA ASP A 126 -11.04 19.68 -22.15
C ASP A 126 -11.55 18.24 -22.00
N GLN A 127 -11.30 17.38 -23.01
CA GLN A 127 -11.68 15.96 -22.92
C GLN A 127 -10.93 15.26 -21.78
N ILE A 128 -9.63 15.51 -21.62
CA ILE A 128 -8.83 14.94 -20.53
C ILE A 128 -9.36 15.42 -19.17
N CYS A 129 -9.66 16.72 -19.03
CA CYS A 129 -10.24 17.30 -17.84
C CYS A 129 -11.62 16.70 -17.51
N THR A 130 -12.47 16.45 -18.51
CA THR A 130 -13.75 15.77 -18.32
C THR A 130 -13.56 14.35 -17.79
N ILE A 131 -12.71 13.56 -18.42
CA ILE A 131 -12.42 12.18 -17.99
C ILE A 131 -11.89 12.18 -16.54
N TRP A 132 -10.99 13.11 -16.21
CA TRP A 132 -10.49 13.27 -14.85
C TRP A 132 -11.62 13.52 -13.86
N MET A 133 -12.44 14.54 -14.12
CA MET A 133 -13.53 14.92 -13.21
C MET A 133 -14.56 13.80 -13.03
N ASP A 134 -14.91 13.08 -14.10
CA ASP A 134 -15.87 11.98 -14.04
C ASP A 134 -15.34 10.83 -13.19
N VAL A 135 -14.06 10.48 -13.34
CA VAL A 135 -13.41 9.45 -12.54
C VAL A 135 -13.30 9.85 -11.06
N GLN A 136 -12.91 11.10 -10.77
CA GLN A 136 -12.80 11.56 -9.37
C GLN A 136 -14.17 11.60 -8.68
N LYS A 137 -15.21 12.09 -9.36
CA LYS A 137 -16.59 12.11 -8.85
C LYS A 137 -17.12 10.69 -8.59
N ALA A 138 -16.88 9.75 -9.51
CA ALA A 138 -17.27 8.36 -9.32
C ALA A 138 -16.54 7.71 -8.15
N SER A 139 -15.27 8.08 -7.92
CA SER A 139 -14.45 7.48 -6.87
C SER A 139 -14.76 8.00 -5.46
N LEU A 140 -14.98 9.30 -5.29
CA LEU A 140 -15.14 9.92 -3.96
C LEU A 140 -16.61 10.21 -3.61
N GLY A 141 -17.51 10.11 -4.58
CA GLY A 141 -18.94 10.28 -4.37
C GLY A 141 -19.38 11.74 -4.16
N PRO A 142 -20.65 11.95 -3.81
CA PRO A 142 -21.29 13.28 -3.82
C PRO A 142 -20.91 14.16 -2.63
N SER A 143 -20.26 13.60 -1.60
CA SER A 143 -19.89 14.35 -0.39
C SER A 143 -18.69 15.28 -0.61
N ILE A 144 -17.92 15.08 -1.68
CA ILE A 144 -16.77 15.91 -2.02
C ILE A 144 -17.19 17.06 -2.93
N ARG A 145 -16.80 18.27 -2.55
CA ARG A 145 -16.93 19.48 -3.37
C ARG A 145 -15.62 19.70 -4.11
N TYR A 146 -15.71 20.00 -5.40
CA TYR A 146 -14.56 20.25 -6.25
C TYR A 146 -14.58 21.70 -6.71
N GLU A 147 -13.48 22.39 -6.49
CA GLU A 147 -13.23 23.70 -7.10
C GLU A 147 -12.93 23.54 -8.60
N GLU A 148 -13.10 24.61 -9.37
CA GLU A 148 -12.98 24.57 -10.82
C GLU A 148 -11.59 24.11 -11.27
N GLU A 149 -10.55 24.53 -10.55
CA GLU A 149 -9.15 24.25 -10.86
C GLU A 149 -8.79 22.77 -10.69
N TYR A 150 -9.60 22.01 -9.94
CA TYR A 150 -9.36 20.59 -9.71
C TYR A 150 -9.38 19.77 -11.01
N LYS A 151 -10.02 20.28 -12.07
CA LYS A 151 -10.04 19.64 -13.39
C LYS A 151 -8.65 19.46 -14.02
N TYR A 152 -7.65 20.22 -13.58
CA TYR A 152 -6.27 20.15 -14.09
C TYR A 152 -5.32 19.29 -13.23
N PHE A 153 -5.80 18.73 -12.11
CA PHE A 153 -4.93 18.03 -11.15
C PHE A 153 -4.31 16.74 -11.69
N TRP A 154 -4.81 16.19 -12.79
CA TRP A 154 -4.15 15.08 -13.48
C TRP A 154 -2.73 15.43 -13.95
N SER A 155 -2.46 16.70 -14.28
CA SER A 155 -1.22 17.14 -14.94
C SER A 155 0.03 17.08 -14.06
N TYR A 156 -0.11 17.21 -12.73
CA TYR A 156 1.04 17.20 -11.82
C TYR A 156 1.42 15.79 -11.37
N ILE A 157 0.64 14.76 -11.71
CA ILE A 157 0.86 13.40 -11.25
C ILE A 157 1.95 12.76 -12.11
N PRO A 158 3.19 12.60 -11.58
CA PRO A 158 4.34 12.17 -12.38
C PRO A 158 4.18 10.76 -12.93
N HIS A 159 3.45 9.89 -12.20
CA HIS A 159 3.27 8.50 -12.58
C HIS A 159 2.57 8.32 -13.93
N PHE A 160 1.66 9.23 -14.31
CA PHE A 160 1.01 9.16 -15.63
C PHE A 160 1.96 9.39 -16.80
N ILE A 161 3.10 10.05 -16.57
CA ILE A 161 4.06 10.42 -17.62
C ILE A 161 5.27 9.50 -17.59
N HIS A 162 5.80 9.26 -16.39
CA HIS A 162 7.09 8.58 -16.22
C HIS A 162 6.94 7.08 -15.95
N SER A 163 5.76 6.61 -15.54
CA SER A 163 5.53 5.19 -15.22
C SER A 163 4.09 4.78 -15.49
N PRO A 164 3.66 4.76 -16.77
CA PRO A 164 2.28 4.47 -17.09
C PRO A 164 1.83 3.12 -16.54
N PHE A 165 0.62 3.07 -16.00
CA PHE A 165 -0.02 1.92 -15.35
C PHE A 165 0.73 1.42 -14.11
N TYR A 166 1.59 2.21 -13.49
CA TYR A 166 2.23 1.82 -12.24
C TYR A 166 1.29 1.99 -11.03
N VAL A 167 0.38 2.96 -11.06
CA VAL A 167 -0.42 3.37 -9.90
C VAL A 167 -1.27 2.24 -9.30
N TYR A 168 -1.71 1.24 -10.09
CA TYR A 168 -2.48 0.11 -9.54
C TYR A 168 -1.66 -0.74 -8.55
N ALA A 169 -0.32 -0.74 -8.67
CA ALA A 169 0.56 -1.53 -7.83
C ALA A 169 0.43 -1.16 -6.35
N TYR A 170 0.17 0.13 -6.05
CA TYR A 170 -0.10 0.60 -4.69
C TYR A 170 -1.35 -0.04 -4.09
N ALA A 171 -2.49 0.08 -4.80
CA ALA A 171 -3.75 -0.50 -4.34
C ALA A 171 -3.69 -2.03 -4.27
N PHE A 172 -2.98 -2.66 -5.21
CA PHE A 172 -2.72 -4.11 -5.20
C PHE A 172 -1.92 -4.51 -3.95
N GLY A 173 -0.79 -3.84 -3.68
CA GLY A 173 0.08 -4.13 -2.55
C GLY A 173 -0.64 -3.95 -1.21
N ASP A 174 -1.35 -2.83 -1.03
CA ASP A 174 -2.08 -2.53 0.19
C ASP A 174 -3.21 -3.55 0.45
N CYS A 175 -4.03 -3.86 -0.57
CA CYS A 175 -5.07 -4.87 -0.41
C CYS A 175 -4.51 -6.28 -0.16
N LEU A 176 -3.37 -6.61 -0.77
CA LEU A 176 -2.67 -7.89 -0.57
C LEU A 176 -2.23 -8.03 0.90
N VAL A 177 -1.58 -7.00 1.43
CA VAL A 177 -1.10 -6.97 2.81
C VAL A 177 -2.25 -6.92 3.81
N ASN A 178 -3.29 -6.12 3.57
CA ASN A 178 -4.47 -6.09 4.43
C ASN A 178 -5.18 -7.44 4.47
N SER A 179 -5.21 -8.19 3.36
CA SER A 179 -5.76 -9.54 3.34
C SER A 179 -4.91 -10.54 4.12
N LEU A 180 -3.57 -10.39 4.06
CA LEU A 180 -2.64 -11.17 4.86
C LEU A 180 -2.77 -10.84 6.36
N PHE A 181 -2.89 -9.56 6.69
CA PHE A 181 -3.11 -9.06 8.04
C PHE A 181 -4.45 -9.52 8.63
N ASN A 182 -5.52 -9.47 7.84
CA ASN A 182 -6.82 -10.03 8.24
C ASN A 182 -6.72 -11.54 8.56
N THR A 183 -5.88 -12.28 7.83
CA THR A 183 -5.63 -13.71 8.09
C THR A 183 -4.84 -13.93 9.39
N TYR A 184 -3.91 -13.03 9.71
CA TYR A 184 -3.22 -12.99 11.00
C TYR A 184 -4.20 -12.75 12.16
N GLU A 185 -5.05 -11.73 12.06
CA GLU A 185 -6.05 -11.40 13.09
C GLU A 185 -7.07 -12.52 13.31
N GLN A 186 -7.35 -13.33 12.28
CA GLN A 186 -8.22 -14.52 12.39
C GLN A 186 -7.53 -15.72 13.06
N GLY A 187 -6.25 -15.61 13.42
CA GLY A 187 -5.52 -16.65 14.16
C GLY A 187 -5.16 -17.87 13.31
N LEU A 188 -4.79 -17.68 12.03
CA LEU A 188 -4.31 -18.79 11.19
C LEU A 188 -3.18 -19.55 11.90
N THR A 189 -3.31 -20.86 12.01
CA THR A 189 -2.31 -21.71 12.69
C THR A 189 -0.93 -21.61 12.03
N ASN A 190 0.11 -21.42 12.85
CA ASN A 190 1.50 -21.24 12.42
C ASN A 190 1.68 -20.05 11.45
N PHE A 191 0.92 -18.97 11.63
CA PHE A 191 1.02 -17.78 10.77
C PHE A 191 2.46 -17.25 10.72
N ASP A 192 3.11 -17.11 11.87
CA ASP A 192 4.46 -16.51 11.99
C ASP A 192 5.49 -17.29 11.16
N ASP A 193 5.50 -18.62 11.27
CA ASP A 193 6.40 -19.48 10.49
C ASP A 193 6.13 -19.35 8.98
N ARG A 194 4.85 -19.31 8.58
CA ARG A 194 4.47 -19.12 7.17
C ARG A 194 4.93 -17.75 6.67
N TYR A 195 4.76 -16.71 7.48
CA TYR A 195 5.13 -15.34 7.17
C TYR A 195 6.65 -15.17 7.04
N ILE A 196 7.41 -15.70 7.99
CA ILE A 196 8.88 -15.69 7.93
C ILE A 196 9.37 -16.48 6.70
N ASN A 197 8.76 -17.60 6.36
CA ASN A 197 9.12 -18.36 5.15
C ASN A 197 8.79 -17.60 3.85
N LEU A 198 7.69 -16.83 3.83
CA LEU A 198 7.39 -15.93 2.72
C LEU A 198 8.52 -14.90 2.56
N LEU A 199 8.93 -14.22 3.64
CA LEU A 199 10.00 -13.21 3.58
C LEU A 199 11.36 -13.80 3.19
N LYS A 200 11.69 -15.00 3.68
CA LYS A 200 12.92 -15.73 3.31
C LYS A 200 12.95 -16.12 1.83
N SER A 201 11.82 -16.15 1.14
CA SER A 201 11.77 -16.55 -0.26
C SER A 201 12.27 -15.45 -1.20
N GLY A 202 12.32 -14.18 -0.77
CA GLY A 202 12.74 -13.07 -1.63
C GLY A 202 11.95 -13.05 -2.95
N GLY A 203 12.66 -13.03 -4.07
CA GLY A 203 12.10 -13.15 -5.43
C GLY A 203 12.11 -14.57 -6.00
N SER A 204 12.40 -15.61 -5.21
CA SER A 204 12.63 -16.97 -5.73
C SER A 204 11.36 -17.70 -6.17
N LYS A 205 10.17 -17.19 -5.83
CA LYS A 205 8.88 -17.83 -6.08
C LYS A 205 7.86 -16.83 -6.58
N LYS A 206 6.84 -17.34 -7.29
CA LYS A 206 5.70 -16.54 -7.72
C LYS A 206 4.78 -16.23 -6.55
N TYR A 207 4.03 -15.15 -6.67
CA TYR A 207 3.14 -14.68 -5.61
C TYR A 207 2.05 -15.70 -5.25
N ASP A 208 1.48 -16.41 -6.23
CA ASP A 208 0.44 -17.42 -6.02
C ASP A 208 0.95 -18.59 -5.16
N GLU A 209 2.19 -19.02 -5.40
CA GLU A 209 2.86 -20.03 -4.59
C GLU A 209 3.15 -19.53 -3.16
N LEU A 210 3.57 -18.27 -3.02
CA LEU A 210 3.91 -17.67 -1.72
C LEU A 210 2.69 -17.43 -0.83
N PHE A 211 1.54 -17.12 -1.42
CA PHE A 211 0.31 -16.81 -0.68
C PHE A 211 -0.61 -18.02 -0.49
N SER A 212 -0.39 -19.12 -1.22
CA SER A 212 -1.12 -20.37 -1.05
C SER A 212 -1.13 -20.90 0.40
N PRO A 213 0.00 -20.89 1.16
CA PRO A 213 0.01 -21.29 2.56
C PRO A 213 -0.92 -20.47 3.46
N PHE A 214 -1.36 -19.28 3.06
CA PHE A 214 -2.26 -18.45 3.86
C PHE A 214 -3.74 -18.66 3.49
N ASN A 215 -4.05 -19.63 2.63
CA ASN A 215 -5.37 -19.83 2.02
C ASN A 215 -5.87 -18.58 1.27
N LEU A 216 -4.93 -17.83 0.69
CA LEU A 216 -5.20 -16.60 -0.06
C LEU A 216 -5.11 -16.89 -1.56
N ASN A 217 -6.17 -16.56 -2.29
CA ASN A 217 -6.25 -16.73 -3.75
C ASN A 217 -6.58 -15.41 -4.43
N LEU A 218 -5.57 -14.78 -5.03
CA LEU A 218 -5.66 -13.47 -5.66
C LEU A 218 -6.57 -13.45 -6.90
N SER A 219 -6.89 -14.62 -7.49
CA SER A 219 -7.86 -14.69 -8.61
C SER A 219 -9.32 -14.52 -8.17
N LYS A 220 -9.60 -14.58 -6.86
CA LYS A 220 -10.97 -14.51 -6.32
C LYS A 220 -11.29 -13.11 -5.82
N LYS A 221 -12.45 -12.56 -6.19
CA LYS A 221 -12.95 -11.28 -5.65
C LYS A 221 -13.06 -11.28 -4.11
N SER A 222 -13.38 -12.43 -3.52
CA SER A 222 -13.48 -12.58 -2.07
C SER A 222 -12.16 -12.31 -1.35
N PHE A 223 -11.02 -12.55 -1.99
CA PHE A 223 -9.70 -12.20 -1.46
C PHE A 223 -9.58 -10.68 -1.29
N TRP A 224 -9.76 -9.93 -2.38
CA TRP A 224 -9.67 -8.46 -2.37
C TRP A 224 -10.68 -7.82 -1.41
N LYS A 225 -11.86 -8.42 -1.28
CA LYS A 225 -12.87 -7.98 -0.31
C LYS A 225 -12.35 -8.04 1.14
N LYS A 226 -11.52 -9.02 1.51
CA LYS A 226 -10.93 -9.08 2.86
C LYS A 226 -10.08 -7.84 3.15
N GLY A 227 -9.25 -7.42 2.19
CA GLY A 227 -8.45 -6.19 2.33
C GLY A 227 -9.30 -4.94 2.49
N LEU A 228 -10.36 -4.81 1.68
CA LEU A 228 -11.30 -3.69 1.78
C LEU A 228 -12.09 -3.68 3.11
N ASN A 229 -12.47 -4.85 3.62
CA ASN A 229 -13.16 -4.96 4.91
C ASN A 229 -12.31 -4.45 6.08
N VAL A 230 -10.97 -4.47 5.98
CA VAL A 230 -10.10 -3.86 7.01
C VAL A 230 -10.32 -2.34 7.05
N ILE A 231 -10.39 -1.69 5.88
CA ILE A 231 -10.68 -0.26 5.77
C ILE A 231 -12.06 0.05 6.34
N GLU A 232 -13.07 -0.72 5.94
CA GLU A 232 -14.45 -0.61 6.45
C GLU A 232 -14.48 -0.71 7.98
N SER A 233 -13.80 -1.70 8.56
CA SER A 233 -13.77 -1.88 10.02
C SER A 233 -13.16 -0.69 10.78
N PHE A 234 -12.15 -0.02 10.22
CA PHE A 234 -11.57 1.17 10.84
C PHE A 234 -12.49 2.39 10.71
N ILE A 235 -13.26 2.49 9.62
CA ILE A 235 -14.28 3.52 9.45
C ILE A 235 -15.40 3.30 10.47
N ASP A 236 -15.94 2.08 10.56
CA ASP A 236 -16.98 1.73 11.53
C ASP A 236 -16.53 2.05 12.96
N GLU A 237 -15.31 1.66 13.32
CA GLU A 237 -14.75 1.98 14.63
C GLU A 237 -14.66 3.48 14.87
N LEU A 238 -14.19 4.25 13.88
CA LEU A 238 -14.10 5.70 13.94
C LEU A 238 -15.47 6.37 14.13
N GLU A 239 -16.53 5.85 13.51
CA GLU A 239 -17.90 6.36 13.64
C GLU A 239 -18.49 6.13 15.04
N THR A 240 -18.09 5.06 15.72
CA THR A 240 -18.53 4.78 17.10
C THR A 240 -17.86 5.66 18.18
N LEU A 241 -16.77 6.37 17.81
CA LEU A 241 -16.00 7.25 18.70
C LEU A 241 -16.43 8.72 18.58
#